data_AF-A0A662EPG4-F1
#
_entry.id   AF-A0A662EPG4-F1
#
_cell.length_a   1.000
_cell.length_b   1.000
_cell.length_c   1.000
_cell.angle_alpha   90.00
_cell.angle_beta   90.00
_cell.angle_gamma   90.00
#
_symmetry.space_group_name_H-M   'P 1'
#
loop_
_entity.id
_entity.type
_entity.pdbx_description
1 polymer ?
#
loop_
_entity_poly.entity_id
_entity_poly.type
_entity_poly.pdbx_seq_one_letter_code
_entity_poly.pdbx_strand_id
1 'polypeptide(L)'
;MAKRDEEFYRRAEAFIERMLAEAPTAATHLGDHRYDDRLGRHTREDIARQKGLVEEALRELQDLLPEDLSPEGRIDREVMLGIVKSFLRDFERIRGYERDPGYYSGECLEGIFALVVRDFAPLPERLRSVLGRLREVPRVLEEGKGNIIPEEVPRVWCEVAIESASQGIALFTTLIPALAEHAPK
;
A
#
# COMPACT_ATOMS: atom_id res chain seq x y z
N MET A 1 -13.43 23.99 19.93
CA MET A 1 -12.76 22.68 19.81
C MET A 1 -12.10 22.37 21.14
N ALA A 2 -12.18 21.12 21.62
CA ALA A 2 -11.43 20.76 22.83
C ALA A 2 -9.93 20.92 22.53
N LYS A 3 -9.13 21.35 23.52
CA LYS A 3 -7.74 21.80 23.30
C LYS A 3 -6.83 20.75 22.67
N ARG A 4 -7.19 19.46 22.71
CA ARG A 4 -6.41 18.35 22.13
C ARG A 4 -6.98 17.75 20.84
N ASP A 5 -8.16 18.18 20.37
CA ASP A 5 -8.70 17.70 19.09
C ASP A 5 -7.77 18.08 17.92
N GLU A 6 -7.32 19.33 17.90
CA GLU A 6 -6.36 19.83 16.89
C GLU A 6 -5.04 19.05 16.93
N GLU A 7 -4.58 18.68 18.14
CA GLU A 7 -3.38 17.85 18.30
C GLU A 7 -3.60 16.44 17.74
N PHE A 8 -4.76 15.82 18.02
CA PHE A 8 -5.14 14.53 17.47
C PHE A 8 -5.17 14.55 15.94
N TYR A 9 -5.91 15.48 15.33
CA TYR A 9 -6.03 15.54 13.87
C TYR A 9 -4.69 15.77 13.19
N ARG A 10 -3.85 16.65 13.75
CA ARG A 10 -2.49 16.87 13.23
C ARG A 10 -1.62 15.61 13.28
N ARG A 11 -1.68 14.81 14.36
CA ARG A 11 -0.92 13.54 14.48
C ARG A 11 -1.47 12.49 13.51
N ALA A 12 -2.80 12.39 13.40
CA ALA A 12 -3.46 11.48 12.47
C ALA A 12 -3.12 11.82 11.01
N GLU A 13 -3.18 13.09 10.62
CA GLU A 13 -2.81 13.58 9.29
C GLU A 13 -1.33 13.29 8.99
N ALA A 14 -0.43 13.59 9.93
CA ALA A 14 1.00 13.29 9.76
C ALA A 14 1.28 11.79 9.56
N PHE A 15 0.56 10.92 10.27
CA PHE A 15 0.65 9.48 10.07
C PHE A 15 0.13 9.08 8.69
N ILE A 16 -1.04 9.56 8.28
CA ILE A 16 -1.65 9.26 6.97
C ILE A 16 -0.70 9.68 5.85
N GLU A 17 -0.16 10.91 5.89
CA GLU A 17 0.79 11.41 4.88
C GLU A 17 2.04 10.53 4.76
N ARG A 18 2.63 10.13 5.90
CA ARG A 18 3.80 9.22 5.90
C ARG A 18 3.44 7.83 5.39
N MET A 19 2.26 7.32 5.74
CA MET A 19 1.79 6.01 5.28
C MET A 19 1.56 5.99 3.76
N LEU A 20 0.94 7.03 3.21
CA LEU A 20 0.74 7.19 1.76
C LEU A 20 2.08 7.23 1.01
N ALA A 21 3.08 7.92 1.56
CA ALA A 21 4.41 7.98 0.96
C ALA A 21 5.14 6.62 0.95
N GLU A 22 4.92 5.78 1.97
CA GLU A 22 5.49 4.43 2.07
C GLU A 22 4.72 3.38 1.26
N ALA A 23 3.44 3.63 0.94
CA ALA A 23 2.57 2.73 0.20
C ALA A 23 1.99 3.40 -1.08
N PRO A 24 2.81 3.61 -2.13
CA PRO A 24 2.41 4.29 -3.37
C PRO A 24 1.16 3.74 -4.04
N THR A 25 1.02 2.41 -4.09
CA THR A 25 -0.14 1.75 -4.68
C THR A 25 -1.40 2.01 -3.86
N ALA A 26 -1.32 1.91 -2.53
CA ALA A 26 -2.43 2.26 -1.65
C ALA A 26 -2.81 3.75 -1.78
N ALA A 27 -1.83 4.65 -1.95
CA ALA A 27 -2.07 6.07 -2.19
C ALA A 27 -2.90 6.30 -3.46
N THR A 28 -2.53 5.66 -4.59
CA THR A 28 -3.35 5.68 -5.82
C THR A 28 -4.78 5.19 -5.56
N HIS A 29 -4.94 4.14 -4.74
CA HIS A 29 -6.26 3.60 -4.41
C HIS A 29 -7.14 4.57 -3.63
N LEU A 30 -6.51 5.34 -2.74
CA LEU A 30 -7.13 6.40 -1.94
C LEU A 30 -7.30 7.73 -2.69
N GLY A 31 -6.87 7.81 -3.96
CA GLY A 31 -7.00 8.98 -4.82
C GLY A 31 -5.85 9.98 -4.69
N ASP A 32 -4.77 9.63 -4.00
CA ASP A 32 -3.54 10.40 -3.97
C ASP A 32 -2.59 9.94 -5.08
N HIS A 33 -2.47 10.77 -6.10
CA HIS A 33 -1.72 10.48 -7.32
C HIS A 33 -0.26 10.98 -7.29
N ARG A 34 0.24 11.50 -6.16
CA ARG A 34 1.62 12.01 -6.00
C ARG A 34 2.71 10.93 -6.21
N TYR A 35 2.34 9.65 -6.10
CA TYR A 35 3.26 8.51 -6.11
C TYR A 35 2.91 7.47 -7.20
N ASP A 36 2.12 7.85 -8.21
CA ASP A 36 1.62 6.91 -9.23
C ASP A 36 2.72 6.26 -10.07
N ASP A 37 3.91 6.86 -10.13
CA ASP A 37 5.04 6.42 -10.97
C ASP A 37 5.90 5.31 -10.35
N ARG A 38 5.60 4.90 -9.11
CA ARG A 38 6.41 3.94 -8.35
C ARG A 38 5.54 2.90 -7.64
N LEU A 39 6.16 1.76 -7.33
CA LEU A 39 5.65 0.68 -6.49
C LEU A 39 6.29 0.74 -5.10
N GLY A 40 5.70 0.02 -4.16
CA GLY A 40 6.25 -0.16 -2.81
C GLY A 40 7.70 -0.66 -2.80
N ARG A 41 8.42 -0.29 -1.74
CA ARG A 41 9.75 -0.81 -1.41
C ARG A 41 9.60 -1.84 -0.30
N HIS A 42 10.20 -3.01 -0.48
CA HIS A 42 9.98 -4.15 0.39
C HIS A 42 11.29 -4.82 0.83
N THR A 43 12.39 -4.09 0.93
CA THR A 43 13.55 -4.65 1.63
C THR A 43 13.23 -4.87 3.11
N ARG A 44 14.04 -5.66 3.81
CA ARG A 44 13.87 -5.85 5.27
C ARG A 44 13.93 -4.53 6.04
N GLU A 45 14.75 -3.59 5.58
CA GLU A 45 14.83 -2.24 6.14
C GLU A 45 13.54 -1.44 5.89
N ASP A 46 12.97 -1.53 4.69
CA ASP A 46 11.70 -0.86 4.35
C ASP A 46 10.55 -1.39 5.19
N ILE A 47 10.43 -2.71 5.31
CA ILE A 47 9.40 -3.36 6.13
C ILE A 47 9.55 -2.96 7.61
N ALA A 48 10.78 -2.91 8.13
CA ALA A 48 11.04 -2.46 9.49
C ALA A 48 10.67 -0.99 9.69
N ARG A 49 10.97 -0.12 8.72
CA ARG A 49 10.62 1.30 8.75
C ARG A 49 9.11 1.52 8.71
N GLN A 50 8.40 0.79 7.84
CA GLN A 50 6.94 0.82 7.76
C GLN A 50 6.29 0.35 9.05
N LYS A 51 6.79 -0.75 9.64
CA LYS A 51 6.33 -1.21 10.96
C LYS A 51 6.58 -0.15 12.04
N GLY A 52 7.77 0.44 12.06
CA GLY A 52 8.15 1.49 13.02
C GLY A 52 7.25 2.73 12.93
N LEU A 53 6.85 3.13 11.72
CA LEU A 53 5.87 4.20 11.49
C LEU A 53 4.53 3.89 12.17
N VAL A 54 4.02 2.66 12.01
CA VAL A 54 2.75 2.21 12.59
C VAL A 54 2.84 2.14 14.12
N GLU A 55 3.95 1.63 14.66
CA GLU A 55 4.19 1.58 16.11
C GLU A 55 4.28 2.99 16.74
N GLU A 56 4.96 3.91 16.07
CA GLU A 56 5.06 5.31 16.49
C GLU A 56 3.68 5.97 16.52
N ALA A 57 2.91 5.85 15.44
CA ALA A 57 1.55 6.39 15.39
C ALA A 57 0.64 5.78 16.48
N LEU A 58 0.77 4.48 16.76
CA LEU A 58 -0.01 3.84 17.80
C LEU A 58 0.26 4.46 19.17
N ARG A 59 1.55 4.64 19.53
CA ARG A 59 1.95 5.29 20.78
C ARG A 59 1.42 6.71 20.85
N GLU A 60 1.65 7.51 19.81
CA GLU A 60 1.25 8.91 19.77
C GLU A 60 -0.26 9.11 19.89
N LEU A 61 -1.07 8.24 19.29
CA LEU A 61 -2.52 8.30 19.37
C LEU A 61 -3.05 7.79 20.72
N GLN A 62 -2.36 6.81 21.33
CA GLN A 62 -2.72 6.31 22.66
C GLN A 62 -2.47 7.34 23.77
N ASP A 63 -1.42 8.16 23.64
CA ASP A 63 -1.07 9.25 24.58
C ASP A 63 -2.12 10.38 24.66
N LEU A 64 -3.03 10.45 23.68
CA LEU A 64 -4.20 11.32 23.73
C LEU A 64 -5.30 10.57 24.50
N LEU A 65 -5.61 10.98 25.72
CA LEU A 65 -6.63 10.28 26.52
C LEU A 65 -8.04 10.66 26.03
N PRO A 66 -9.02 9.74 26.01
CA PRO A 66 -10.38 10.03 25.56
C PRO A 66 -11.01 11.23 26.27
N GLU A 67 -10.78 11.38 27.57
CA GLU A 67 -11.26 12.50 28.39
C GLU A 67 -10.77 13.87 27.92
N ASP A 68 -9.63 13.94 27.23
CA ASP A 68 -9.06 15.18 26.72
C ASP A 68 -9.69 15.65 25.39
N LEU A 69 -10.49 14.78 24.76
CA LEU A 69 -11.08 14.99 23.44
C LEU A 69 -12.58 15.29 23.54
N SER A 70 -13.08 15.99 22.52
CA SER A 70 -14.53 16.13 22.30
C SER A 70 -15.20 14.78 22.04
N PRO A 71 -16.54 14.67 22.20
CA PRO A 71 -17.26 13.43 21.86
C PRO A 71 -16.97 12.92 20.45
N GLU A 72 -16.88 13.82 19.47
CA GLU A 72 -16.54 13.50 18.08
C GLU A 72 -15.07 13.05 17.96
N GLY A 73 -14.13 13.79 18.57
CA GLY A 73 -12.71 13.44 18.57
C GLY A 73 -12.42 12.09 19.23
N ARG A 74 -13.21 11.68 20.23
CA ARG A 74 -13.12 10.35 20.84
C ARG A 74 -13.46 9.24 19.85
N ILE A 75 -14.51 9.42 19.06
CA ILE A 75 -14.94 8.45 18.04
C ILE A 75 -13.86 8.32 16.97
N ASP A 76 -13.40 9.45 16.44
CA ASP A 76 -12.37 9.47 15.39
C ASP A 76 -11.06 8.85 15.89
N ARG A 77 -10.68 9.12 17.14
CA ARG A 77 -9.51 8.50 17.77
C ARG A 77 -9.65 6.98 17.85
N GLU A 78 -10.79 6.46 18.30
CA GLU A 78 -10.99 5.02 18.40
C GLU A 78 -10.94 4.33 17.02
N VAL A 79 -11.49 4.97 15.98
CA VAL A 79 -11.36 4.49 14.59
C VAL A 79 -9.89 4.46 14.17
N MET A 80 -9.15 5.55 14.38
CA MET A 80 -7.73 5.61 14.02
C MET A 80 -6.89 4.58 14.78
N LEU A 81 -7.14 4.39 16.09
CA LEU A 81 -6.47 3.35 16.87
C LEU A 81 -6.80 1.95 16.33
N GLY A 82 -8.04 1.71 15.91
CA GLY A 82 -8.43 0.45 15.26
C GLY A 82 -7.65 0.19 13.98
N ILE A 83 -7.55 1.19 13.11
CA ILE A 83 -6.81 1.12 11.85
C ILE A 83 -5.33 0.81 12.10
N VAL A 84 -4.67 1.60 12.96
CA VAL A 84 -3.23 1.44 13.25
C VAL A 84 -2.94 0.09 13.91
N LYS A 85 -3.79 -0.38 14.84
CA LYS A 85 -3.67 -1.72 15.43
C LYS A 85 -3.84 -2.83 14.39
N SER A 86 -4.72 -2.64 13.39
CA SER A 86 -4.88 -3.60 12.29
C SER A 86 -3.59 -3.70 11.49
N PHE A 87 -3.00 -2.57 11.07
CA PHE A 87 -1.72 -2.58 10.35
C PHE A 87 -0.60 -3.22 11.17
N LEU A 88 -0.52 -2.94 12.47
CA LEU A 88 0.50 -3.57 13.32
C LEU A 88 0.30 -5.09 13.39
N ARG A 89 -0.95 -5.55 13.47
CA ARG A 89 -1.28 -6.98 13.42
C ARG A 89 -0.88 -7.61 12.09
N ASP A 90 -1.01 -6.89 10.98
CA ASP A 90 -0.59 -7.38 9.67
C ASP A 90 0.92 -7.63 9.63
N PHE A 91 1.72 -6.73 10.21
CA PHE A 91 3.18 -6.90 10.34
C PHE A 91 3.59 -7.98 11.34
N GLU A 92 2.93 -8.08 12.50
CA GLU A 92 3.41 -8.94 13.61
C GLU A 92 2.80 -10.33 13.63
N ARG A 93 1.56 -10.47 13.19
CA ARG A 93 0.77 -11.70 13.35
C ARG A 93 0.42 -12.34 12.03
N ILE A 94 -0.09 -11.56 11.08
CA ILE A 94 -0.40 -12.10 9.76
C ILE A 94 0.90 -12.41 9.02
N ARG A 95 1.85 -11.48 9.06
CA ARG A 95 3.16 -11.58 8.39
C ARG A 95 3.00 -11.89 6.90
N GLY A 96 2.09 -11.17 6.23
CA GLY A 96 1.79 -11.37 4.81
C GLY A 96 3.04 -11.27 3.93
N TYR A 97 3.94 -10.34 4.23
CA TYR A 97 5.23 -10.17 3.55
C TYR A 97 6.15 -11.42 3.60
N GLU A 98 5.96 -12.34 4.55
CA GLU A 98 6.73 -13.59 4.63
C GLU A 98 5.93 -14.83 4.19
N ARG A 99 4.60 -14.74 4.24
CA ARG A 99 3.71 -15.91 4.17
C ARG A 99 2.79 -15.90 2.97
N ASP A 100 2.68 -14.78 2.27
CA ASP A 100 1.81 -14.62 1.12
C ASP A 100 2.60 -14.15 -0.11
N PRO A 101 2.98 -15.07 -1.02
CA PRO A 101 3.58 -14.69 -2.31
C PRO A 101 2.70 -13.75 -3.14
N GLY A 102 1.38 -13.78 -2.93
CA GLY A 102 0.40 -12.91 -3.58
C GLY A 102 0.54 -11.45 -3.19
N TYR A 103 1.17 -11.14 -2.05
CA TYR A 103 1.45 -9.77 -1.63
C TYR A 103 2.28 -9.01 -2.68
N TYR A 104 3.32 -9.66 -3.22
CA TYR A 104 4.24 -9.05 -4.18
C TYR A 104 3.72 -9.05 -5.61
N SER A 105 3.10 -10.15 -6.05
CA SER A 105 2.49 -10.20 -7.38
C SER A 105 1.26 -9.30 -7.47
N GLY A 106 0.50 -9.18 -6.38
CA GLY A 106 -0.62 -8.25 -6.23
C GLY A 106 -0.19 -6.80 -6.39
N GLU A 107 0.86 -6.36 -5.68
CA GLU A 107 1.43 -5.01 -5.83
C GLU A 107 1.79 -4.70 -7.29
N CYS A 108 2.40 -5.66 -7.99
CA CYS A 108 2.77 -5.49 -9.40
C CYS A 108 1.55 -5.44 -10.34
N LEU A 109 0.57 -6.31 -10.11
CA LEU A 109 -0.60 -6.43 -10.98
C LEU A 109 -1.61 -5.31 -10.74
N GLU A 110 -2.08 -5.21 -9.51
CA GLU A 110 -3.14 -4.29 -9.13
C GLU A 110 -2.65 -2.84 -9.18
N GLY A 111 -1.42 -2.57 -8.74
CA GLY A 111 -0.83 -1.24 -8.82
C GLY A 111 -0.73 -0.72 -10.24
N ILE A 112 -0.53 -1.58 -11.23
CA ILE A 112 -0.52 -1.17 -12.64
C ILE A 112 -1.95 -1.11 -13.20
N PHE A 113 -2.78 -2.10 -12.88
CA PHE A 113 -4.15 -2.18 -13.35
C PHE A 113 -4.97 -0.95 -12.93
N ALA A 114 -4.79 -0.46 -11.70
CA ALA A 114 -5.49 0.70 -11.17
C ALA A 114 -5.29 1.97 -12.01
N LEU A 115 -4.06 2.19 -12.52
CA LEU A 115 -3.74 3.33 -13.38
C LEU A 115 -4.36 3.20 -14.77
N VAL A 116 -4.55 1.98 -15.24
CA VAL A 116 -5.14 1.68 -16.56
C VAL A 116 -6.65 1.90 -16.54
N VAL A 117 -7.35 1.34 -15.55
CA VAL A 117 -8.81 1.29 -15.56
C VAL A 117 -9.49 2.52 -14.98
N ARG A 118 -8.81 3.29 -14.12
CA ARG A 118 -9.38 4.50 -13.53
C ARG A 118 -9.17 5.71 -14.43
N ASP A 119 -10.23 6.49 -14.62
CA ASP A 119 -10.20 7.71 -15.43
C ASP A 119 -10.07 8.97 -14.56
N PHE A 120 -8.86 9.23 -14.07
CA PHE A 120 -8.54 10.37 -13.19
C PHE A 120 -7.64 11.43 -13.83
N ALA A 121 -7.00 11.09 -14.95
CA ALA A 121 -6.09 11.95 -15.70
C ALA A 121 -6.08 11.55 -17.18
N PRO A 122 -5.62 12.42 -18.09
CA PRO A 122 -5.47 12.06 -19.49
C PRO A 122 -4.66 10.77 -19.68
N LEU A 123 -5.08 9.90 -20.59
CA LEU A 123 -4.43 8.61 -20.84
C LEU A 123 -2.89 8.69 -20.97
N PRO A 124 -2.30 9.67 -21.69
CA PRO A 124 -0.84 9.73 -21.84
C PRO A 124 -0.11 10.01 -20.52
N GLU A 125 -0.77 10.68 -19.57
CA GLU A 125 -0.23 10.91 -18.23
C GLU A 125 -0.25 9.64 -17.41
N ARG A 126 -1.38 8.92 -17.42
CA ARG A 126 -1.51 7.64 -16.73
C ARG A 126 -0.52 6.59 -17.26
N LEU A 127 -0.30 6.57 -18.58
CA LEU A 127 0.66 5.66 -19.21
C LEU A 127 2.12 5.97 -18.85
N ARG A 128 2.48 7.23 -18.54
CA ARG A 128 3.80 7.56 -17.99
C ARG A 128 3.99 6.96 -16.60
N SER A 129 2.97 7.04 -15.75
CA SER A 129 2.98 6.39 -14.43
C SER A 129 3.05 4.87 -14.53
N VAL A 130 2.28 4.27 -15.45
CA VAL A 130 2.34 2.82 -15.76
C VAL A 130 3.76 2.41 -16.17
N LEU A 131 4.43 3.18 -17.04
CA LEU A 131 5.81 2.90 -17.44
C LEU A 131 6.78 2.93 -16.23
N GLY A 132 6.57 3.86 -15.29
CA GLY A 132 7.33 3.91 -14.03
C GLY A 132 7.17 2.61 -13.23
N ARG A 133 5.93 2.21 -12.94
CA ARG A 133 5.64 0.97 -12.19
C ARG A 133 6.13 -0.29 -12.91
N LEU A 134 5.99 -0.38 -14.22
CA LEU A 134 6.49 -1.51 -15.03
C LEU A 134 7.99 -1.74 -14.86
N ARG A 135 8.78 -0.66 -14.78
CA ARG A 135 10.24 -0.75 -14.58
C ARG A 135 10.60 -1.26 -13.19
N GLU A 136 9.71 -1.12 -12.22
CA GLU A 136 9.94 -1.56 -10.84
C GLU A 136 9.45 -2.99 -10.56
N VAL A 137 8.62 -3.58 -11.43
CA VAL A 137 8.13 -4.95 -11.27
C VAL A 137 9.25 -5.97 -10.99
N PRO A 138 10.37 -6.01 -11.77
CA PRO A 138 11.44 -6.96 -11.48
C PRO A 138 12.06 -6.79 -10.10
N ARG A 139 12.18 -5.54 -9.63
CA ARG A 139 12.70 -5.21 -8.29
C ARG A 139 11.77 -5.76 -7.21
N VAL A 140 10.46 -5.46 -7.28
CA VAL A 140 9.48 -5.89 -6.28
C VAL A 140 9.41 -7.41 -6.17
N LEU A 141 9.43 -8.11 -7.31
CA LEU A 141 9.41 -9.58 -7.32
C LEU A 141 10.69 -10.17 -6.72
N GLU A 142 11.85 -9.55 -6.92
CA GLU A 142 13.11 -10.02 -6.33
C GLU A 142 13.17 -9.77 -4.82
N GLU A 143 12.74 -8.60 -4.36
CA GLU A 143 12.56 -8.31 -2.93
C GLU A 143 11.60 -9.33 -2.30
N GLY A 144 10.50 -9.65 -2.98
CA GLY A 144 9.54 -10.66 -2.54
C GLY A 144 10.15 -12.04 -2.34
N LYS A 145 10.94 -12.53 -3.31
CA LYS A 145 11.65 -13.82 -3.17
C LYS A 145 12.58 -13.85 -1.96
N GLY A 146 13.22 -12.73 -1.63
CA GLY A 146 14.10 -12.61 -0.45
C GLY A 146 13.35 -12.55 0.89
N ASN A 147 12.06 -12.22 0.87
CA ASN A 147 11.25 -12.09 2.07
C ASN A 147 10.45 -13.34 2.41
N ILE A 148 9.90 -14.02 1.40
CA ILE A 148 9.05 -15.20 1.60
C ILE A 148 9.80 -16.32 2.31
N ILE A 149 9.15 -16.93 3.31
CA ILE A 149 9.65 -18.10 4.05
C ILE A 149 8.80 -19.30 3.60
N PRO A 150 9.28 -20.12 2.64
CA PRO A 150 8.47 -21.16 2.00
C PRO A 150 7.77 -22.12 2.98
N GLU A 151 8.42 -22.43 4.10
CA GLU A 151 7.90 -23.35 5.12
C GLU A 151 6.72 -22.76 5.92
N GLU A 152 6.56 -21.44 5.94
CA GLU A 152 5.47 -20.74 6.64
C GLU A 152 4.30 -20.34 5.73
N VAL A 153 4.45 -20.53 4.41
CA VAL A 153 3.43 -20.20 3.41
C VAL A 153 2.32 -21.25 3.40
N PRO A 154 1.05 -20.87 3.67
CA PRO A 154 -0.07 -21.77 3.47
C PRO A 154 -0.19 -22.16 1.99
N ARG A 155 -0.28 -23.46 1.72
CA ARG A 155 -0.35 -23.99 0.35
C ARG A 155 -1.39 -23.30 -0.52
N VAL A 156 -2.59 -23.08 0.02
CA VAL A 156 -3.69 -22.42 -0.70
C VAL A 156 -3.36 -20.99 -1.11
N TRP A 157 -2.59 -20.24 -0.31
CA TRP A 157 -2.16 -18.89 -0.68
C TRP A 157 -1.17 -18.91 -1.83
N CYS A 158 -0.24 -19.87 -1.83
CA CYS A 158 0.69 -20.07 -2.94
C CYS A 158 -0.05 -20.43 -4.24
N GLU A 159 -1.02 -21.35 -4.17
CA GLU A 159 -1.85 -21.75 -5.32
C GLU A 159 -2.62 -20.56 -5.91
N VAL A 160 -3.28 -19.76 -5.05
CA VAL A 160 -4.00 -18.54 -5.47
C VAL A 160 -3.06 -17.50 -6.07
N ALA A 161 -1.87 -17.31 -5.48
CA ALA A 161 -0.88 -16.37 -5.99
C ALA A 161 -0.38 -16.77 -7.40
N ILE A 162 -0.14 -18.07 -7.63
CA ILE A 162 0.26 -18.60 -8.94
C ILE A 162 -0.86 -18.42 -9.96
N GLU A 163 -2.10 -18.76 -9.59
CA GLU A 163 -3.25 -18.61 -10.48
C GLU A 163 -3.45 -17.15 -10.88
N SER A 164 -3.46 -16.25 -9.89
CA SER A 164 -3.64 -14.81 -10.10
C SER A 164 -2.51 -14.21 -10.95
N ALA A 165 -1.26 -14.58 -10.68
CA ALA A 165 -0.11 -14.15 -11.47
C ALA A 165 -0.22 -14.62 -12.93
N SER A 166 -0.65 -15.87 -13.14
CA SER A 166 -0.80 -16.46 -14.49
C SER A 166 -1.90 -15.76 -15.29
N GLN A 167 -3.05 -15.49 -14.66
CA GLN A 167 -4.15 -14.76 -15.29
C GLN A 167 -3.80 -13.28 -15.56
N GLY A 168 -2.95 -12.70 -14.71
CA GLY A 168 -2.49 -11.32 -14.84
C GLY A 168 -1.56 -11.05 -16.02
N ILE A 169 -0.98 -12.07 -16.66
CA ILE A 169 -0.01 -11.90 -17.77
C ILE A 169 -0.61 -11.05 -18.92
N ALA A 170 -1.90 -11.23 -19.22
CA ALA A 170 -2.59 -10.53 -20.30
C ALA A 170 -2.62 -9.00 -20.12
N LEU A 171 -2.54 -8.50 -18.87
CA LEU A 171 -2.39 -7.08 -18.59
C LEU A 171 -1.12 -6.53 -19.27
N PHE A 172 -0.01 -7.24 -19.13
CA PHE A 172 1.30 -6.84 -19.62
C PHE A 172 1.50 -7.13 -21.12
N THR A 173 0.98 -8.26 -21.59
CA THR A 173 1.23 -8.72 -22.97
C THR A 173 0.20 -8.22 -23.97
N THR A 174 -0.95 -7.74 -23.51
CA THR A 174 -2.08 -7.40 -24.39
C THR A 174 -2.64 -6.02 -24.09
N LEU A 175 -3.15 -5.79 -22.87
CA LEU A 175 -3.88 -4.56 -22.56
C LEU A 175 -2.98 -3.32 -22.61
N ILE A 176 -1.85 -3.34 -21.89
CA ILE A 176 -0.92 -2.20 -21.85
C ILE A 176 -0.35 -1.88 -23.24
N PRO A 177 0.16 -2.84 -24.03
CA PRO A 177 0.59 -2.57 -25.40
C PRO A 177 -0.50 -1.94 -26.27
N ALA A 178 -1.73 -2.45 -26.22
CA ALA A 178 -2.85 -1.90 -26.99
C ALA A 178 -3.18 -0.45 -26.58
N LEU A 179 -3.11 -0.12 -25.30
CA LEU A 179 -3.30 1.25 -24.83
C LEU A 179 -2.16 2.18 -25.24
N ALA A 180 -0.92 1.68 -25.25
CA ALA A 180 0.24 2.47 -25.66
C ALA A 180 0.17 2.91 -27.13
N GLU A 181 -0.46 2.13 -28.01
CA GLU A 181 -0.69 2.52 -29.41
C GLU A 181 -1.59 3.77 -29.55
N HIS A 182 -2.47 4.00 -28.58
CA HIS A 182 -3.39 5.13 -28.55
C HIS A 182 -2.80 6.36 -27.83
N ALA A 183 -1.59 6.24 -27.29
CA ALA A 183 -0.87 7.36 -26.69
C ALA A 183 -0.18 8.19 -27.79
N PRO A 184 -0.33 9.52 -27.80
CA PRO A 184 0.47 10.38 -28.66
C PRO A 184 1.96 10.23 -28.29
N LYS A 185 2.81 10.23 -29.31
CA LYS A 185 4.28 10.11 -29.19
C LYS A 185 4.90 11.25 -28.39
#